data_AF-A0A2G6VX10-F1
#
_entry.id   AF-A0A2G6VX10-F1
#
_cell.length_a   1.000
_cell.length_b   1.000
_cell.length_c   1.000
_cell.angle_alpha   90.00
_cell.angle_beta   90.00
_cell.angle_gamma   90.00
#
_symmetry.space_group_name_H-M   'P 1'
#
loop_
_entity.id
_entity.type
_entity.pdbx_description
1 polymer ?
#
loop_
_entity_poly.entity_id
_entity_poly.type
_entity_poly.pdbx_seq_one_letter_code
_entity_poly.pdbx_strand_id
1 'polypeptide(L)'
;MSKTNKFKIITIALVAAVVSVNCDNDDSNGGSVSLDFSGTYVQQDQMARPAINTVFVASGQPKDDFNAAIPSAMGAKYQPIFQSRLLALNSAYTTNALGQTAAQLTGLLATDVLGVSKTAKTTFFDGTNILTGRALADDVIDVELLLIFGGSAGTSNPGLTKDNVNANDKAFGTTFPYLASAW
;
A
#
# COMPACT_ATOMS: atom_id res chain seq x y z
N MET A 1 -23.84 -74.12 18.49
CA MET A 1 -23.32 -72.76 18.79
C MET A 1 -23.05 -72.02 17.47
N SER A 2 -24.04 -71.31 16.88
CA SER A 2 -23.80 -70.53 15.64
C SER A 2 -24.92 -69.54 15.26
N LYS A 3 -26.20 -69.83 15.55
CA LYS A 3 -27.32 -68.98 15.05
C LYS A 3 -27.60 -67.74 15.91
N THR A 4 -27.59 -67.83 17.24
CA THR A 4 -27.91 -66.70 18.13
C THR A 4 -26.88 -65.56 18.09
N ASN A 5 -25.60 -65.87 17.87
CA ASN A 5 -24.55 -64.85 17.73
C ASN A 5 -24.65 -64.09 16.40
N LYS A 6 -25.14 -64.74 15.34
CA LYS A 6 -25.36 -64.10 14.04
C LYS A 6 -26.47 -63.05 14.11
N PHE A 7 -27.58 -63.34 14.81
CA PHE A 7 -28.65 -62.36 14.99
C PHE A 7 -28.20 -61.15 15.81
N LYS A 8 -27.43 -61.34 16.88
CA LYS A 8 -26.88 -60.22 17.68
C LYS A 8 -25.92 -59.34 16.89
N ILE A 9 -25.06 -59.92 16.04
CA ILE A 9 -24.15 -59.18 15.17
C ILE A 9 -24.93 -58.39 14.12
N ILE A 10 -25.99 -58.96 13.55
CA ILE A 10 -26.87 -58.27 12.59
C ILE A 10 -27.61 -57.11 13.27
N THR A 11 -28.12 -57.29 14.48
CA THR A 11 -28.80 -56.21 15.22
C THR A 11 -27.84 -55.07 15.58
N ILE A 12 -26.61 -55.39 16.01
CA ILE A 12 -25.60 -54.35 16.31
C ILE A 12 -25.17 -53.62 15.03
N ALA A 13 -25.01 -54.32 13.91
CA ALA A 13 -24.68 -53.70 12.63
C ALA A 13 -25.81 -52.79 12.10
N LEU A 14 -27.07 -53.18 12.28
CA LEU A 14 -28.24 -52.35 11.93
C LEU A 14 -28.36 -51.11 12.82
N VAL A 15 -28.11 -51.24 14.13
CA VAL A 15 -28.11 -50.08 15.04
C VAL A 15 -26.94 -49.14 14.72
N ALA A 16 -25.74 -49.67 14.46
CA ALA A 16 -24.59 -48.86 14.05
C ALA A 16 -24.84 -48.13 12.72
N ALA A 17 -25.51 -48.78 11.75
CA ALA A 17 -25.86 -48.17 10.47
C ALA A 17 -26.94 -47.08 10.58
N VAL A 18 -27.88 -47.21 11.52
CA VAL A 18 -28.92 -46.19 11.77
C VAL A 18 -28.36 -45.00 12.55
N VAL A 19 -27.34 -45.19 13.38
CA VAL A 19 -26.69 -44.11 14.15
C VAL A 19 -25.60 -43.40 13.32
N SER A 20 -25.06 -44.04 12.27
CA SER A 20 -24.03 -43.46 11.38
C SER A 20 -24.58 -42.64 10.20
N VAL A 21 -25.89 -42.51 10.05
CA VAL A 21 -26.52 -41.58 9.09
C VAL A 21 -26.90 -40.26 9.77
N ASN A 22 -25.92 -39.61 10.39
CA ASN A 22 -25.94 -38.17 10.59
C ASN A 22 -25.11 -37.53 9.47
N CYS A 23 -25.63 -37.61 8.25
CA CYS A 23 -25.38 -36.56 7.28
C CYS A 23 -26.56 -35.62 7.43
N ASP A 24 -26.32 -34.47 8.04
CA ASP A 24 -27.24 -33.35 7.87
C ASP A 24 -27.35 -33.08 6.36
N ASN A 25 -28.57 -33.06 5.86
CA ASN A 25 -28.85 -33.04 4.42
C ASN A 25 -28.88 -31.59 3.90
N ASP A 26 -28.39 -30.64 4.69
CA ASP A 26 -28.49 -29.19 4.44
C ASP A 26 -27.22 -28.57 3.82
N ASP A 27 -26.18 -29.36 3.51
CA ASP A 27 -24.94 -28.88 2.86
C ASP A 27 -25.08 -28.61 1.34
N SER A 28 -26.30 -28.72 0.78
CA SER A 28 -26.57 -28.43 -0.64
C SER A 28 -27.11 -27.03 -0.89
N ASN A 29 -27.12 -26.15 0.12
CA ASN A 29 -27.34 -24.75 -0.17
C ASN A 29 -26.03 -24.20 -0.72
N GLY A 30 -26.01 -23.88 -2.02
CA GLY A 30 -25.05 -22.95 -2.64
C GLY A 30 -25.21 -21.53 -2.05
N GLY A 31 -25.29 -21.45 -0.73
CA GLY A 31 -25.34 -20.25 0.05
C GLY A 31 -24.00 -19.59 -0.14
N SER A 32 -24.02 -18.51 -0.92
CA SER A 32 -22.98 -17.49 -0.94
C SER A 32 -22.40 -17.37 0.47
N VAL A 33 -21.14 -17.77 0.64
CA VAL A 33 -20.43 -17.60 1.91
C VAL A 33 -20.53 -16.11 2.22
N SER A 34 -21.40 -15.75 3.16
CA SER A 34 -21.57 -14.36 3.55
C SER A 34 -20.31 -13.98 4.29
N LEU A 35 -19.49 -13.13 3.66
CA LEU A 35 -18.31 -12.58 4.29
C LEU A 35 -18.77 -11.75 5.49
N ASP A 36 -18.56 -12.27 6.70
CA ASP A 36 -18.81 -11.54 7.94
C ASP A 36 -17.62 -10.63 8.23
N PHE A 37 -17.86 -9.32 8.12
CA PHE A 37 -16.91 -8.26 8.41
C PHE A 37 -17.15 -7.64 9.80
N SER A 38 -17.93 -8.29 10.67
CA SER A 38 -18.12 -7.81 12.04
C SER A 38 -16.85 -8.02 12.88
N GLY A 39 -16.49 -7.03 13.69
CA GLY A 39 -15.29 -7.10 14.53
C GLY A 39 -14.75 -5.73 14.95
N THR A 40 -13.71 -5.75 15.78
CA THR A 40 -12.91 -4.56 16.09
C THR A 40 -11.73 -4.51 15.14
N TYR A 41 -11.67 -3.47 14.31
CA TYR A 41 -10.56 -3.26 13.39
C TYR A 41 -9.44 -2.50 14.08
N VAL A 42 -8.22 -2.96 13.90
CA VAL A 42 -7.00 -2.24 14.26
C VAL A 42 -6.25 -1.88 12.99
N GLN A 43 -5.77 -0.65 12.89
CA GLN A 43 -4.91 -0.23 11.80
C GLN A 43 -3.59 -1.02 11.91
N GLN A 44 -3.21 -1.70 10.82
CA GLN A 44 -1.89 -2.34 10.70
C GLN A 44 -0.92 -1.33 10.08
N ASP A 45 -1.09 -1.05 8.79
CA ASP A 45 -0.28 -0.09 8.04
C ASP A 45 -1.16 0.90 7.30
N GLN A 46 -0.69 2.14 7.19
CA GLN A 46 -1.23 3.09 6.24
C GLN A 46 -0.60 2.92 4.86
N MET A 47 -1.45 2.83 3.83
CA MET A 47 -1.01 2.99 2.45
C MET A 47 -0.72 4.46 2.18
N ALA A 48 0.55 4.74 1.93
CA ALA A 48 1.12 6.07 1.78
C ALA A 48 1.55 6.32 0.33
N ARG A 49 2.03 7.54 0.06
CA ARG A 49 2.65 7.87 -1.23
C ARG A 49 3.98 7.13 -1.36
N PRO A 50 4.39 6.77 -2.59
CA PRO A 50 5.62 6.02 -2.78
C PRO A 50 6.84 6.74 -2.18
N ALA A 51 7.82 5.96 -1.72
CA ALA A 51 9.16 6.39 -1.29
C ALA A 51 9.30 7.41 -0.13
N ILE A 52 8.25 8.12 0.29
CA ILE A 52 8.31 9.12 1.36
C ILE A 52 8.85 8.52 2.68
N ASN A 53 8.21 7.46 3.19
CA ASN A 53 8.65 6.78 4.41
C ASN A 53 10.06 6.16 4.26
N THR A 54 10.43 5.74 3.03
CA THR A 54 11.75 5.15 2.76
C THR A 54 12.87 6.18 2.90
N VAL A 55 12.66 7.41 2.46
CA VAL A 55 13.67 8.47 2.39
C VAL A 55 13.73 9.31 3.68
N PHE A 56 12.57 9.68 4.21
CA PHE A 56 12.47 10.70 5.25
C PHE A 56 12.42 10.16 6.68
N VAL A 57 12.14 8.88 6.87
CA VAL A 57 12.01 8.25 8.19
C VAL A 57 13.14 7.27 8.45
N ALA A 58 13.75 7.36 9.63
CA ALA A 58 14.81 6.46 10.06
C ALA A 58 14.31 5.01 10.18
N SER A 59 15.15 4.02 9.85
CA SER A 59 14.82 2.59 9.88
C SER A 59 14.43 2.06 11.27
N GLY A 60 13.71 0.94 11.29
CA GLY A 60 13.26 0.27 12.52
C GLY A 60 12.01 0.95 13.08
N GLN A 61 11.95 1.06 14.41
CA GLN A 61 10.78 1.57 15.13
C GLN A 61 10.19 2.89 14.57
N PRO A 62 10.97 3.90 14.12
CA PRO A 62 10.38 5.12 13.59
C PRO A 62 9.53 4.90 12.32
N LYS A 63 9.86 3.91 11.49
CA LYS A 63 9.03 3.52 10.32
C LYS A 63 7.74 2.84 10.75
N ASP A 64 7.81 1.95 11.72
CA ASP A 64 6.63 1.27 12.26
C ASP A 64 5.68 2.30 12.91
N ASP A 65 6.23 3.24 13.67
CA ASP A 65 5.49 4.36 14.27
C ASP A 65 4.86 5.28 13.20
N PHE A 66 5.52 5.45 12.05
CA PHE A 66 4.99 6.23 10.93
C PHE A 66 3.83 5.51 10.25
N ASN A 67 3.98 4.20 9.99
CA ASN A 67 2.95 3.38 9.37
C ASN A 67 1.66 3.29 10.20
N ALA A 68 1.79 3.34 11.53
CA ALA A 68 0.68 3.30 12.48
C ALA A 68 0.17 4.70 12.90
N ALA A 69 0.79 5.79 12.43
CA ALA A 69 0.37 7.13 12.82
C ALA A 69 -1.01 7.48 12.26
N ILE A 70 -1.80 8.21 13.06
CA ILE A 70 -3.11 8.70 12.62
C ILE A 70 -2.89 9.84 11.61
N PRO A 71 -3.54 9.81 10.43
CA PRO A 71 -3.38 10.83 9.38
C PRO A 71 -3.47 12.27 9.88
N SER A 72 -4.43 12.58 10.77
CA SER A 72 -4.65 13.92 11.31
C SER A 72 -3.50 14.41 12.21
N ALA A 73 -2.68 13.51 12.74
CA ALA A 73 -1.53 13.84 13.58
C ALA A 73 -0.19 13.86 12.81
N MET A 74 -0.14 13.32 11.59
CA MET A 74 1.11 13.15 10.86
C MET A 74 1.81 14.46 10.54
N GLY A 75 1.09 15.44 10.01
CA GLY A 75 1.66 16.72 9.61
C GLY A 75 2.45 17.37 10.74
N ALA A 76 1.85 17.47 11.93
CA ALA A 76 2.51 18.05 13.10
C ALA A 76 3.69 17.20 13.61
N LYS A 77 3.56 15.85 13.59
CA LYS A 77 4.58 14.94 14.13
C LYS A 77 5.81 14.82 13.21
N TYR A 78 5.60 14.73 11.90
CA TYR A 78 6.65 14.33 10.95
C TYR A 78 7.24 15.45 10.12
N GLN A 79 6.57 16.61 9.98
CA GLN A 79 7.14 17.76 9.27
C GLN A 79 8.55 18.13 9.78
N PRO A 80 8.81 18.30 11.10
CA PRO A 80 10.15 18.66 11.57
C PRO A 80 11.19 17.55 11.32
N ILE A 81 10.78 16.28 11.41
CA ILE A 81 11.63 15.12 11.12
C ILE A 81 12.04 15.13 9.65
N PHE A 82 11.07 15.34 8.76
CA PHE A 82 11.29 15.36 7.32
C PHE A 82 12.17 16.53 6.93
N GLN A 83 11.97 17.70 7.54
CA GLN A 83 12.81 18.88 7.31
C GLN A 83 14.26 18.65 7.75
N SER A 84 14.47 18.06 8.93
CA SER A 84 15.82 17.70 9.38
C SER A 84 16.49 16.74 8.40
N ARG A 85 15.76 15.70 7.96
CA ARG A 85 16.28 14.73 6.99
C ARG A 85 16.55 15.33 5.62
N LEU A 86 15.69 16.22 5.12
CA LEU A 86 15.89 16.94 3.86
C LEU A 86 17.19 17.75 3.88
N LEU A 87 17.42 18.53 4.95
CA LEU A 87 18.61 19.36 5.08
C LEU A 87 19.88 18.52 5.32
N ALA A 88 19.75 17.31 5.88
CA ALA A 88 20.85 16.37 5.95
C ALA A 88 21.20 15.74 4.59
N LEU A 89 20.21 15.52 3.72
CA LEU A 89 20.41 15.02 2.35
C LEU A 89 20.96 16.10 1.42
N ASN A 90 20.48 17.33 1.55
CA ASN A 90 20.91 18.48 0.76
C ASN A 90 21.06 19.71 1.67
N SER A 91 22.26 19.91 2.22
CA SER A 91 22.56 21.05 3.09
C SER A 91 22.52 22.40 2.38
N ALA A 92 22.54 22.41 1.04
CA ALA A 92 22.43 23.61 0.21
C ALA A 92 20.98 23.89 -0.23
N TYR A 93 19.99 23.15 0.28
CA TYR A 93 18.59 23.33 -0.09
C TYR A 93 18.09 24.73 0.29
N THR A 94 17.55 25.45 -0.70
CA THR A 94 16.88 26.75 -0.51
C THR A 94 15.39 26.62 -0.85
N THR A 95 15.08 26.49 -2.13
CA THR A 95 13.77 26.13 -2.68
C THR A 95 13.93 25.05 -3.73
N ASN A 96 12.89 24.21 -3.91
CA ASN A 96 12.84 23.23 -4.98
C ASN A 96 12.31 23.83 -6.29
N ALA A 97 12.21 22.98 -7.33
CA ALA A 97 11.69 23.34 -8.63
C ALA A 97 10.22 23.80 -8.62
N LEU A 98 9.48 23.56 -7.52
CA LEU A 98 8.12 24.06 -7.29
C LEU A 98 8.11 25.38 -6.49
N GLY A 99 9.27 25.96 -6.20
CA GLY A 99 9.41 27.18 -5.40
C GLY A 99 9.20 26.98 -3.90
N GLN A 100 9.16 25.73 -3.41
CA GLN A 100 8.87 25.43 -2.01
C GLN A 100 10.14 25.46 -1.16
N THR A 101 10.10 26.19 -0.05
CA THR A 101 11.09 26.09 1.02
C THR A 101 11.08 24.70 1.66
N ALA A 102 12.13 24.39 2.44
CA ALA A 102 12.22 23.11 3.14
C ALA A 102 10.98 22.85 4.02
N ALA A 103 10.50 23.86 4.75
CA ALA A 103 9.30 23.76 5.58
C ALA A 103 8.03 23.50 4.76
N GLN A 104 7.88 24.16 3.60
CA GLN A 104 6.72 23.97 2.72
C GLN A 104 6.71 22.59 2.06
N LEU A 105 7.83 22.14 1.49
CA LEU A 105 7.93 20.81 0.89
C LEU A 105 7.66 19.74 1.95
N THR A 106 8.32 19.81 3.09
CA THR A 106 8.18 18.78 4.14
C THR A 106 6.81 18.82 4.80
N GLY A 107 6.16 19.98 4.88
CA GLY A 107 4.75 20.07 5.31
C GLY A 107 3.80 19.40 4.31
N LEU A 108 4.04 19.56 3.00
CA LEU A 108 3.30 18.86 1.96
C LEU A 108 3.52 17.35 1.99
N LEU A 109 4.73 16.89 2.33
CA LEU A 109 5.06 15.46 2.39
C LEU A 109 4.65 14.79 3.70
N ALA A 110 4.58 15.52 4.82
CA ALA A 110 4.35 14.95 6.14
C ALA A 110 2.96 14.31 6.31
N THR A 111 1.94 14.87 5.68
CA THR A 111 0.60 14.24 5.63
C THR A 111 0.57 13.25 4.47
N ASP A 112 1.18 12.09 4.70
CA ASP A 112 1.45 11.10 3.66
C ASP A 112 0.25 10.19 3.39
N VAL A 113 -0.80 10.77 2.80
CA VAL A 113 -2.04 10.08 2.45
C VAL A 113 -2.22 10.03 0.94
N LEU A 114 -2.80 8.95 0.43
CA LEU A 114 -3.18 8.85 -0.97
C LEU A 114 -4.47 9.64 -1.23
N GLY A 115 -4.34 10.74 -1.98
CA GLY A 115 -5.49 11.47 -2.49
C GLY A 115 -6.21 10.66 -3.57
N VAL A 116 -7.51 10.41 -3.37
CA VAL A 116 -8.35 9.72 -4.35
C VAL A 116 -9.43 10.67 -4.84
N SER A 117 -9.54 10.81 -6.16
CA SER A 117 -10.62 11.53 -6.81
C SER A 117 -11.22 10.69 -7.92
N LYS A 118 -12.54 10.74 -8.06
CA LYS A 118 -13.27 10.03 -9.12
C LYS A 118 -13.25 10.75 -10.47
N THR A 119 -12.87 12.02 -10.47
CA THR A 119 -13.00 12.91 -11.63
C THR A 119 -11.76 13.74 -11.90
N ALA A 120 -10.96 14.06 -10.87
CA ALA A 120 -9.73 14.81 -11.04
C ALA A 120 -8.62 13.92 -11.61
N LYS A 121 -7.64 14.56 -12.25
CA LYS A 121 -6.47 13.88 -12.79
C LYS A 121 -5.67 13.19 -11.67
N THR A 122 -5.43 11.90 -11.84
CA THR A 122 -4.52 11.12 -10.97
C THR A 122 -3.12 11.18 -11.57
N THR A 123 -2.17 11.79 -10.84
CA THR A 123 -0.75 11.80 -11.18
C THR A 123 0.07 12.16 -9.95
N PHE A 124 1.31 11.70 -9.92
CA PHE A 124 2.30 12.13 -8.96
C PHE A 124 2.76 13.55 -9.29
N PHE A 125 3.06 13.83 -10.55
CA PHE A 125 3.33 15.17 -11.07
C PHE A 125 3.25 15.20 -12.60
N ASP A 126 2.53 16.16 -13.16
CA ASP A 126 2.41 16.36 -14.62
C ASP A 126 2.79 17.79 -15.08
N GLY A 127 3.47 18.55 -14.22
CA GLY A 127 3.77 19.96 -14.45
C GLY A 127 2.71 20.93 -13.89
N THR A 128 1.49 20.45 -13.62
CA THR A 128 0.40 21.28 -13.07
C THR A 128 -0.17 20.67 -11.78
N ASN A 129 -0.57 19.41 -11.84
CA ASN A 129 -1.11 18.65 -10.71
C ASN A 129 0.05 18.06 -9.92
N ILE A 130 -0.05 18.16 -8.59
CA ILE A 130 1.00 17.73 -7.66
C ILE A 130 0.35 16.77 -6.68
N LEU A 131 0.82 15.52 -6.66
CA LEU A 131 0.52 14.51 -5.65
C LEU A 131 -0.97 14.15 -5.53
N THR A 132 -1.68 14.15 -6.66
CA THR A 132 -3.09 13.76 -6.76
C THR A 132 -3.27 12.25 -6.98
N GLY A 133 -2.23 11.47 -6.73
CA GLY A 133 -2.16 10.02 -6.83
C GLY A 133 -0.92 9.58 -7.60
N ARG A 134 -1.04 8.48 -8.36
CA ARG A 134 0.02 7.96 -9.23
C ARG A 134 -0.58 7.29 -10.46
N ALA A 135 -0.24 7.75 -11.65
CA ALA A 135 -0.49 7.04 -12.90
C ALA A 135 0.61 6.00 -13.16
N LEU A 136 0.31 5.00 -13.99
CA LEU A 136 1.24 3.90 -14.27
C LEU A 136 2.58 4.38 -14.83
N ALA A 137 2.54 5.39 -15.71
CA ALA A 137 3.70 5.97 -16.38
C ALA A 137 4.37 7.11 -15.62
N ASP A 138 3.92 7.44 -14.40
CA ASP A 138 4.58 8.48 -13.60
C ASP A 138 5.95 8.00 -13.13
N ASP A 139 6.98 8.78 -13.48
CA ASP A 139 8.34 8.60 -12.98
C ASP A 139 8.49 9.28 -11.62
N VAL A 140 8.04 8.57 -10.59
CA VAL A 140 7.97 9.10 -9.21
C VAL A 140 9.36 9.43 -8.67
N ILE A 141 10.36 8.61 -8.99
CA ILE A 141 11.70 8.75 -8.40
C ILE A 141 12.42 9.95 -8.99
N ASP A 142 12.38 10.14 -10.32
CA ASP A 142 12.96 11.35 -10.94
C ASP A 142 12.31 12.63 -10.39
N VAL A 143 10.99 12.64 -10.18
CA VAL A 143 10.29 13.80 -9.60
C VAL A 143 10.77 14.06 -8.17
N GLU A 144 10.83 13.04 -7.31
CA GLU A 144 11.26 13.22 -5.92
C GLU A 144 12.71 13.69 -5.82
N LEU A 145 13.61 13.06 -6.59
CA LEU A 145 15.02 13.45 -6.67
C LEU A 145 15.18 14.88 -7.19
N LEU A 146 14.40 15.27 -8.20
CA LEU A 146 14.35 16.65 -8.68
C LEU A 146 13.92 17.63 -7.57
N LEU A 147 12.91 17.28 -6.78
CA LEU A 147 12.44 18.14 -5.69
C LEU A 147 13.45 18.26 -4.55
N ILE A 148 14.26 17.24 -4.30
CA ILE A 148 15.30 17.28 -3.25
C ILE A 148 16.56 17.99 -3.75
N PHE A 149 17.01 17.71 -4.97
CA PHE A 149 18.36 18.06 -5.45
C PHE A 149 18.39 19.11 -6.57
N GLY A 150 17.29 19.33 -7.29
CA GLY A 150 17.22 20.18 -8.48
C GLY A 150 17.28 21.69 -8.21
N GLY A 151 17.05 22.12 -6.97
CA GLY A 151 17.02 23.54 -6.60
C GLY A 151 15.91 24.32 -7.33
N SER A 152 15.92 25.65 -7.21
CA SER A 152 14.83 26.52 -7.68
C SER A 152 14.60 26.49 -9.20
N ALA A 153 15.66 26.24 -9.97
CA ALA A 153 15.59 26.14 -11.43
C ALA A 153 15.44 24.68 -11.93
N GLY A 154 15.43 23.69 -11.03
CA GLY A 154 15.37 22.27 -11.39
C GLY A 154 16.65 21.71 -12.06
N THR A 155 17.73 22.49 -12.13
CA THR A 155 18.98 22.13 -12.83
C THR A 155 20.18 21.94 -11.91
N SER A 156 20.00 22.12 -10.60
CA SER A 156 21.06 21.89 -9.61
C SER A 156 21.35 20.39 -9.48
N ASN A 157 22.60 20.03 -9.20
CA ASN A 157 23.02 18.64 -8.97
C ASN A 157 22.49 17.63 -10.00
N PRO A 158 22.72 17.82 -11.31
CA PRO A 158 22.09 17.02 -12.37
C PRO A 158 22.38 15.52 -12.32
N GLY A 159 23.43 15.10 -11.60
CA GLY A 159 23.72 13.68 -11.36
C GLY A 159 22.92 13.04 -10.22
N LEU A 160 22.14 13.83 -9.47
CA LEU A 160 21.34 13.37 -8.32
C LEU A 160 19.83 13.56 -8.53
N THR A 161 19.41 14.14 -9.66
CA THR A 161 18.00 14.39 -9.96
C THR A 161 17.31 13.25 -10.71
N LYS A 162 18.04 12.15 -11.00
CA LYS A 162 17.54 11.00 -11.76
C LYS A 162 18.02 9.66 -11.23
N ASP A 163 17.19 8.63 -11.38
CA ASP A 163 17.58 7.24 -11.07
C ASP A 163 18.13 6.46 -12.28
N ASN A 164 17.98 7.03 -13.49
CA ASN A 164 18.38 6.47 -14.78
C ASN A 164 17.55 5.26 -15.23
N VAL A 165 16.32 5.10 -14.74
CA VAL A 165 15.37 4.05 -15.12
C VAL A 165 14.20 4.66 -15.89
N ASN A 166 14.41 4.87 -17.19
CA ASN A 166 13.47 5.67 -18.01
C ASN A 166 12.24 4.91 -18.53
N ALA A 167 12.19 3.58 -18.38
CA ALA A 167 11.09 2.76 -18.89
C ALA A 167 11.06 1.37 -18.22
N ASN A 168 9.88 0.77 -18.23
CA ASN A 168 9.74 -0.65 -17.91
C ASN A 168 10.32 -1.53 -19.03
N ASP A 169 10.75 -2.73 -18.65
CA ASP A 169 11.15 -3.81 -19.55
C ASP A 169 10.01 -4.31 -20.44
N LYS A 170 8.78 -4.36 -19.90
CA LYS A 170 7.55 -4.67 -20.63
C LYS A 170 6.53 -3.54 -20.48
N ALA A 171 5.84 -3.25 -21.58
CA ALA A 171 4.73 -2.31 -21.56
C ALA A 171 3.59 -2.82 -20.65
N PHE A 172 2.92 -1.89 -19.96
CA PHE A 172 1.69 -2.20 -19.24
C PHE A 172 0.61 -2.74 -20.18
N GLY A 173 -0.28 -3.57 -19.65
CA GLY A 173 -1.48 -3.98 -20.37
C GLY A 173 -2.37 -2.77 -20.69
N THR A 174 -3.25 -2.89 -21.68
CA THR A 174 -4.22 -1.83 -22.04
C THR A 174 -5.58 -1.98 -21.36
N THR A 175 -5.78 -3.06 -20.61
CA THR A 175 -6.99 -3.37 -19.86
C THR A 175 -6.67 -3.60 -18.39
N PHE A 176 -7.56 -3.18 -17.50
CA PHE A 176 -7.43 -3.42 -16.05
C PHE A 176 -7.22 -4.92 -15.78
N PRO A 177 -6.28 -5.33 -14.89
CA PRO A 177 -5.49 -4.51 -13.96
C PRO A 177 -4.20 -3.87 -14.53
N TYR A 178 -4.06 -3.80 -15.85
CA TYR A 178 -2.92 -3.19 -16.56
C TYR A 178 -1.56 -3.83 -16.27
N LEU A 179 -1.55 -5.06 -15.73
CA LEU A 179 -0.34 -5.83 -15.46
C LEU A 179 0.36 -6.17 -16.78
N ALA A 180 1.69 -6.05 -16.78
CA ALA A 180 2.53 -6.58 -17.85
C ALA A 180 2.45 -8.12 -17.88
N SER A 181 2.73 -8.74 -19.03
CA SER A 181 2.76 -10.20 -19.13
C SER A 181 3.89 -10.80 -18.28
N ALA A 182 3.61 -11.94 -17.64
CA ALA A 182 4.64 -12.74 -16.97
C ALA A 182 5.76 -13.10 -17.97
N TRP A 183 6.98 -13.31 -17.45
CA TRP A 183 8.24 -13.44 -18.20
C TRP A 183 8.11 -14.28 -19.48
#